data_AF-A0A839Z8G3-F1
#
_entry.id   AF-A0A839Z8G3-F1
#
_cell.length_a   1.000
_cell.length_b   1.000
_cell.length_c   1.000
_cell.angle_alpha   90.00
_cell.angle_beta   90.00
_cell.angle_gamma   90.00
#
_symmetry.space_group_name_H-M   'P 1'
#
loop_
_entity.id
_entity.type
_entity.pdbx_description
1 polymer ?
#
loop_
_entity_poly.entity_id
_entity_poly.type
_entity_poly.pdbx_seq_one_letter_code
_entity_poly.pdbx_strand_id
1 'polypeptide(L)' 'MRSVRELLLEVDIELEDYSFAISRARNPALSPQERLKLIRASQATWARLEAARRELTKVAG' A
#
# COMPACT_ATOMS: atom_id res chain seq x y z
N MET A 1 -13.83 7.58 15.08
CA MET A 1 -12.76 6.68 15.56
C MET A 1 -12.95 5.38 14.80
N ARG A 2 -11.95 4.93 14.05
CA ARG A 2 -12.07 3.67 13.29
C ARG A 2 -12.00 2.49 14.24
N SER A 3 -12.76 1.44 13.95
CA SER A 3 -12.71 0.17 14.65
C SER A 3 -11.48 -0.65 14.22
N VAL A 4 -11.08 -1.60 15.07
CA VAL A 4 -10.00 -2.56 14.77
C VAL A 4 -10.27 -3.31 13.47
N ARG A 5 -11.54 -3.69 13.22
CA ARG A 5 -11.94 -4.40 11.99
C ARG A 5 -11.73 -3.55 10.74
N GLU A 6 -12.07 -2.26 10.79
CA GLU A 6 -11.86 -1.34 9.67
C GLU A 6 -10.38 -1.13 9.39
N LEU A 7 -9.56 -1.00 10.43
CA LEU A 7 -8.10 -0.84 10.29
C LEU A 7 -7.43 -2.09 9.72
N LEU A 8 -7.86 -3.29 10.12
CA LEU A 8 -7.36 -4.54 9.54
C LEU A 8 -7.70 -4.63 8.05
N LEU A 9 -8.95 -4.32 7.68
CA LEU A 9 -9.36 -4.32 6.28
C LEU A 9 -8.56 -3.30 5.43
N GLU A 10 -8.30 -2.11 5.97
CA GLU A 10 -7.49 -1.09 5.31
C GLU A 10 -6.03 -1.55 5.11
N VAL A 11 -5.45 -2.23 6.11
CA VAL A 11 -4.13 -2.85 5.98
C VAL A 11 -4.11 -3.90 4.87
N ASP A 12 -5.12 -4.76 4.79
CA ASP A 12 -5.21 -5.80 3.75
C ASP A 12 -5.30 -5.17 2.34
N ILE A 13 -6.14 -4.14 2.17
CA ILE A 13 -6.31 -3.41 0.90
C ILE A 13 -4.98 -2.77 0.46
N GLU A 14 -4.30 -2.05 1.37
CA GLU A 14 -3.05 -1.37 0.99
C GLU A 14 -1.92 -2.38 0.73
N LEU A 15 -1.90 -3.54 1.39
CA LEU A 15 -0.96 -4.63 1.07
C LEU A 15 -1.19 -5.20 -0.33
N GLU A 16 -2.46 -5.42 -0.71
CA GLU A 16 -2.83 -5.90 -2.04
C GLU A 16 -2.42 -4.89 -3.12
N ASP A 17 -2.78 -3.62 -2.94
CA ASP A 17 -2.44 -2.54 -3.87
C ASP A 17 -0.92 -2.39 -4.04
N TYR A 18 -0.16 -2.51 -2.95
CA TYR A 18 1.29 -2.38 -2.97
C TYR A 18 1.91 -3.54 -3.76
N SER A 19 1.47 -4.77 -3.47
CA SER A 19 1.90 -5.98 -4.18
C SER A 19 1.60 -5.89 -5.67
N PHE A 20 0.40 -5.44 -6.03
CA PHE A 20 -0.02 -5.25 -7.41
C PHE A 20 0.85 -4.23 -8.15
N ALA A 21 1.07 -3.04 -7.56
CA ALA A 21 1.87 -1.98 -8.17
C ALA A 21 3.32 -2.42 -8.43
N ILE A 22 3.94 -3.10 -7.46
CA ILE A 22 5.31 -3.63 -7.59
C ILE A 22 5.37 -4.73 -8.65
N SER A 23 4.40 -5.65 -8.67
CA SER A 23 4.32 -6.71 -9.67
C SER A 23 4.23 -6.14 -11.09
N ARG A 24 3.34 -5.15 -11.30
CA ARG A 24 3.20 -4.45 -12.57
C ARG A 24 4.48 -3.72 -12.97
N ALA A 25 5.16 -3.07 -12.03
CA ALA A 25 6.40 -2.32 -12.28
C ALA A 25 7.60 -3.20 -12.70
N ARG A 26 7.50 -4.53 -12.56
CA ARG A 26 8.52 -5.49 -13.03
C ARG A 26 8.37 -5.87 -14.50
N ASN A 27 7.29 -5.47 -15.16
CA ASN A 27 7.10 -5.74 -16.58
C ASN A 27 8.19 -5.04 -17.42
N PRO A 28 9.05 -5.78 -18.14
CA PRO A 28 10.14 -5.19 -18.92
C PRO A 28 9.65 -4.41 -20.16
N ALA A 29 8.39 -4.60 -20.57
CA ALA A 29 7.80 -3.86 -21.68
C ALA A 29 7.38 -2.43 -21.31
N LEU A 30 7.41 -2.06 -20.02
CA LEU A 30 7.08 -0.70 -19.59
C LEU A 30 8.20 0.27 -19.93
N SER A 31 7.83 1.45 -20.39
CA SER A 31 8.74 2.57 -20.48
C SER A 31 9.25 2.98 -19.08
N PRO A 32 10.41 3.65 -18.99
CA PRO A 32 10.91 4.17 -17.71
C PRO A 32 9.90 5.08 -16.98
N GLN A 33 9.11 5.86 -17.72
CA GLN A 33 8.12 6.79 -17.19
C GLN A 33 6.91 6.06 -16.59
N GLU A 34 6.40 5.03 -17.27
CA GLU A 34 5.32 4.18 -16.74
C GLU A 34 5.77 3.41 -15.51
N ARG A 35 6.99 2.88 -15.54
CA ARG A 35 7.59 2.20 -14.38
C ARG A 35 7.73 3.15 -13.20
N LEU A 36 8.20 4.39 -13.42
CA LEU A 36 8.31 5.40 -12.37
C LEU A 36 6.95 5.78 -11.78
N LYS A 37 5.90 5.88 -12.62
CA LYS A 37 4.53 6.13 -12.15
C LYS A 37 4.04 5.04 -11.21
N LEU A 38 4.27 3.77 -11.55
CA LEU A 38 3.92 2.62 -10.70
C LEU A 38 4.74 2.59 -9.39
N ILE A 39 6.04 2.89 -9.45
CA ILE A 39 6.88 3.01 -8.25
C ILE A 39 6.34 4.10 -7.32
N ARG A 40 6.01 5.28 -7.85
CA ARG A 40 5.41 6.37 -7.05
C ARG A 40 4.06 5.98 -6.44
N ALA A 41 3.22 5.27 -7.19
CA ALA A 41 1.97 4.73 -6.66
C ALA A 41 2.24 3.75 -5.50
N SER A 42 3.22 2.84 -5.65
CA SER A 42 3.59 1.90 -4.59
C SER A 42 4.11 2.60 -3.33
N GLN A 43 4.85 3.70 -3.47
CA GLN A 43 5.31 4.50 -2.34
C GLN A 43 4.16 5.18 -1.59
N ALA A 44 3.16 5.68 -2.32
CA ALA A 44 1.96 6.28 -1.72
C ALA A 44 1.14 5.24 -0.95
N THR A 45 0.95 4.05 -1.53
CA THR A 45 0.30 2.91 -0.86
C THR A 45 1.07 2.49 0.40
N TRP A 46 2.41 2.41 0.32
CA TRP A 46 3.24 2.11 1.49
C TRP A 46 3.05 3.13 2.63
N ALA A 47 2.98 4.42 2.31
CA ALA A 47 2.74 5.45 3.31
C ALA A 47 1.37 5.30 4.00
N ARG A 48 0.33 4.93 3.25
CA ARG A 48 -1.01 4.65 3.83
C ARG A 48 -0.99 3.39 4.69
N LEU A 49 -0.33 2.32 4.24
CA LEU A 49 -0.13 1.10 5.02
C LEU A 49 0.59 1.37 6.35
N GLU A 50 1.66 2.18 6.35
CA GLU A 50 2.36 2.57 7.58
C GLU A 50 1.45 3.34 8.53
N ALA A 51 0.60 4.23 8.02
CA ALA A 51 -0.36 4.99 8.82
C ALA A 51 -1.40 4.07 9.46
N ALA A 52 -2.02 3.17 8.66
CA ALA A 52 -3.01 2.21 9.13
C ALA A 52 -2.41 1.26 10.19
N ARG A 53 -1.18 0.76 9.96
CA ARG A 53 -0.46 -0.09 10.92
C ARG A 53 -0.18 0.64 12.24
N ARG A 54 0.26 1.90 12.19
CA ARG A 54 0.51 2.71 13.39
C ARG A 54 -0.78 2.94 14.18
N GLU A 55 -1.89 3.20 13.50
CA GLU A 55 -3.19 3.34 14.16
C GLU A 55 -3.65 2.02 14.78
N LEU A 56 -3.56 0.91 14.05
CA LEU A 56 -3.89 -0.42 14.54
C LEU A 56 -3.09 -0.78 15.80
N THR A 57 -1.79 -0.47 15.82
CA THR A 57 -0.93 -0.72 16.98
C THR A 57 -1.37 0.08 18.21
N LYS A 58 -1.92 1.29 18.03
CA LYS A 58 -2.42 2.13 19.12
C LYS A 58 -3.75 1.65 19.69
N VAL A 59 -4.60 1.01 18.89
CA VAL A 59 -5.91 0.51 19.34
C VAL A 59 -5.89 -0.95 19.77
N ALA A 60 -4.89 -1.73 19.35
CA ALA A 60 -4.73 -3.14 19.69
C ALA A 60 -3.71 -3.40 20.82
N GLY A 61 -2.94 -2.39 21.22
CA GLY A 61 -2.01 -2.41 22.36
C GLY A 61 -2.60 -1.73 23.58
#